data_AF-A0A7V5YUE9-F1
#
_entry.id   AF-A0A7V5YUE9-F1
#
_cell.length_a   1.000
_cell.length_b   1.000
_cell.length_c   1.000
_cell.angle_alpha   90.00
_cell.angle_beta   90.00
_cell.angle_gamma   90.00
#
_symmetry.space_group_name_H-M   'P 1'
#
loop_
_entity.id
_entity.type
_entity.pdbx_description
1 polymer ?
#
loop_
_entity_poly.entity_id
_entity_poly.type
_entity_poly.pdbx_seq_one_letter_code
_entity_poly.pdbx_strand_id
1 'polypeptide(L)'
;PGDVLVCYSDGVTELENEYGDMFGEQRLVDVVVRFRKRPLADIAEAILQAARDWSAGQDFSDDLTLVLLRRKPDAAVATRESWLLA
;
A
#
# COMPACT_ATOMS: atom_id res chain seq x y z
N PRO A 1 9.05 -10.84 8.09
CA PRO A 1 9.28 -10.80 6.62
C PRO A 1 7.96 -10.88 5.87
N GLY A 2 7.80 -10.13 4.79
CA GLY A 2 6.54 -10.04 4.05
C GLY A 2 5.60 -8.94 4.54
N ASP A 3 5.97 -8.25 5.63
CA ASP A 3 5.26 -7.09 6.17
C ASP A 3 5.21 -5.96 5.14
N VAL A 4 4.08 -5.25 5.10
CA VAL A 4 3.84 -4.14 4.18
C VAL A 4 3.75 -2.86 4.99
N LEU A 5 4.58 -1.88 4.64
CA LEU A 5 4.48 -0.50 5.12
C LEU A 5 3.81 0.33 4.03
N VAL A 6 2.79 1.10 4.41
CA VAL A 6 2.09 2.03 3.53
C VAL A 6 2.21 3.42 4.15
N CYS A 7 2.81 4.34 3.42
CA CYS A 7 2.81 5.76 3.74
C CYS A 7 1.90 6.47 2.73
N TYR A 8 1.12 7.44 3.19
CA TYR A 8 0.14 8.14 2.39
C TYR A 8 0.07 9.62 2.78
N SER A 9 -0.37 10.47 1.85
CA SER A 9 -0.84 11.83 2.18
C SER A 9 -2.29 11.78 2.70
N ASP A 10 -2.66 12.79 3.47
CA ASP A 10 -4.02 13.03 3.96
C ASP A 10 -5.07 13.02 2.83
N GLY A 11 -4.74 13.51 1.63
CA GLY A 11 -5.61 13.41 0.45
C GLY A 11 -6.21 12.01 0.21
N VAL A 12 -5.54 10.92 0.60
CA VAL A 12 -6.09 9.55 0.53
C VAL A 12 -7.22 9.31 1.53
N THR A 13 -7.05 9.79 2.76
CA THR A 13 -7.99 9.54 3.85
C THR A 13 -9.09 10.58 3.96
N GLU A 14 -8.82 11.80 3.50
CA GLU A 14 -9.76 12.93 3.51
C GLU A 14 -10.68 12.98 2.29
N LEU A 15 -10.47 12.09 1.32
CA LEU A 15 -11.36 11.97 0.17
C LEU A 15 -12.81 11.72 0.59
N GLU A 16 -13.71 12.64 0.25
CA GLU A 16 -15.13 12.57 0.59
C GLU A 16 -15.96 11.82 -0.46
N ASN A 17 -17.08 11.24 -0.02
CA ASN A 17 -18.14 10.76 -0.90
C ASN A 17 -19.25 11.83 -1.11
N GLU A 18 -20.31 11.47 -1.82
CA GLU A 18 -21.47 12.36 -2.05
C GLU A 18 -22.23 12.83 -0.80
N TYR A 19 -22.01 12.17 0.34
CA TYR A 19 -22.61 12.52 1.63
C TYR A 19 -21.67 13.36 2.51
N GLY A 20 -20.45 13.68 2.04
CA GLY A 20 -19.42 14.36 2.80
C GLY A 20 -18.68 13.45 3.79
N ASP A 21 -18.87 12.12 3.70
CA ASP A 21 -18.14 11.18 4.55
C ASP A 21 -16.75 10.90 3.97
N MET A 22 -15.73 11.05 4.80
CA MET A 22 -14.33 10.75 4.45
C MET A 22 -14.10 9.24 4.26
N PHE A 23 -13.19 8.90 3.34
CA PHE A 23 -12.74 7.52 3.11
C PHE A 23 -12.15 6.92 4.38
N GLY A 24 -11.30 7.68 5.06
CA GLY A 24 -10.77 7.37 6.38
C GLY A 24 -9.74 6.25 6.43
N GLU A 25 -8.99 6.22 7.53
CA GLU A 25 -7.88 5.29 7.73
C GLU A 25 -8.33 3.82 7.79
N GLN A 26 -9.49 3.55 8.39
CA GLN A 26 -9.96 2.18 8.57
C GLN A 26 -10.19 1.47 7.24
N ARG A 27 -10.80 2.16 6.26
CA ARG A 27 -11.02 1.58 4.92
C ARG A 27 -9.70 1.34 4.20
N LEU A 28 -8.74 2.26 4.32
CA LEU A 28 -7.39 2.08 3.81
C LEU A 28 -6.72 0.82 4.40
N VAL A 29 -6.77 0.67 5.73
CA VAL A 29 -6.23 -0.51 6.44
C VAL A 29 -6.91 -1.80 5.95
N ASP A 30 -8.22 -1.80 5.82
CA ASP A 30 -8.99 -2.98 5.39
C ASP A 30 -8.58 -3.43 3.98
N VAL A 31 -8.40 -2.50 3.05
CA VAL A 31 -7.90 -2.78 1.70
C VAL A 31 -6.49 -3.37 1.77
N VAL A 32 -5.57 -2.71 2.48
CA VAL A 32 -4.18 -3.19 2.61
C VAL A 32 -4.14 -4.59 3.20
N VAL A 33 -4.87 -4.85 4.28
CA VAL A 33 -4.94 -6.17 4.94
C VAL A 33 -5.49 -7.23 3.99
N ARG A 34 -6.54 -6.91 3.23
CA ARG A 34 -7.16 -7.83 2.26
C ARG A 34 -6.18 -8.23 1.15
N PHE A 35 -5.40 -7.29 0.64
CA PHE A 35 -4.49 -7.51 -0.49
C PHE A 35 -3.02 -7.74 -0.08
N ARG A 36 -2.69 -7.78 1.22
CA ARG A 36 -1.31 -7.79 1.76
C ARG A 36 -0.35 -8.83 1.16
N LYS A 37 -0.84 -9.93 0.58
CA LYS A 37 -0.02 -10.98 -0.05
C LYS A 37 0.22 -10.79 -1.56
N ARG A 38 -0.41 -9.80 -2.18
CA ARG A 38 -0.28 -9.48 -3.62
C ARG A 38 0.99 -8.68 -3.92
N PRO A 39 1.43 -8.59 -5.19
CA PRO A 39 2.41 -7.60 -5.62
C PRO A 39 2.08 -6.18 -5.10
N LEU A 40 3.09 -5.37 -4.80
CA LEU A 40 2.87 -4.03 -4.26
C LEU A 40 2.06 -3.12 -5.21
N ALA A 41 2.28 -3.26 -6.53
CA ALA A 41 1.50 -2.54 -7.54
C ALA A 41 0.01 -2.85 -7.44
N ASP A 42 -0.35 -4.13 -7.29
CA ASP A 42 -1.74 -4.56 -7.12
C ASP A 42 -2.37 -4.00 -5.83
N ILE A 43 -1.59 -3.85 -4.75
CA ILE A 43 -2.07 -3.24 -3.51
C ILE A 43 -2.34 -1.75 -3.73
N ALA A 44 -1.42 -1.04 -4.39
CA ALA A 44 -1.59 0.38 -4.70
C ALA A 44 -2.82 0.61 -5.59
N GLU A 45 -2.99 -0.20 -6.64
CA GLU A 45 -4.17 -0.11 -7.51
C GLU A 45 -5.47 -0.42 -6.74
N ALA A 46 -5.46 -1.41 -5.85
CA ALA A 46 -6.63 -1.71 -5.03
C ALA A 46 -7.01 -0.55 -4.08
N ILE A 47 -6.03 0.17 -3.54
CA ILE A 47 -6.28 1.38 -2.73
C ILE A 47 -6.88 2.48 -3.59
N LEU A 48 -6.27 2.77 -4.75
CA LEU A 48 -6.76 3.81 -5.66
C LEU A 48 -8.17 3.51 -6.17
N GLN A 49 -8.45 2.25 -6.52
CA GLN A 49 -9.78 1.84 -6.94
C GLN A 49 -10.80 1.98 -5.81
N ALA A 50 -10.47 1.56 -4.58
CA ALA A 50 -11.36 1.72 -3.43
C ALA A 50 -11.66 3.20 -3.14
N ALA A 51 -10.66 4.08 -3.27
CA ALA A 51 -10.83 5.53 -3.12
C ALA A 51 -11.72 6.11 -4.24
N ARG A 52 -11.52 5.73 -5.50
CA ARG A 52 -12.37 6.14 -6.64
C ARG A 52 -13.81 5.66 -6.51
N ASP A 53 -13.99 4.41 -6.10
CA ASP A 53 -15.32 3.83 -5.89
C ASP A 53 -16.04 4.56 -4.74
N TRP A 54 -15.29 4.94 -3.69
CA TRP A 54 -15.82 5.71 -2.57
C TRP A 54 -16.27 7.12 -2.97
N SER A 55 -15.49 7.83 -3.79
CA SER A 55 -15.86 9.17 -4.25
C SER A 55 -17.02 9.16 -5.26
N ALA A 56 -17.52 7.98 -5.67
CA ALA A 56 -18.58 7.82 -6.66
C ALA A 56 -18.29 8.55 -7.98
N GLY A 57 -17.01 8.65 -8.36
CA GLY A 57 -16.58 9.37 -9.55
C GLY A 57 -16.55 10.89 -9.41
N GLN A 58 -16.69 11.44 -8.20
CA GLN A 58 -16.35 12.84 -7.95
C GLN A 58 -14.85 13.07 -8.13
N ASP A 59 -14.52 14.26 -8.62
CA ASP A 59 -13.15 14.72 -8.75
C ASP A 59 -12.45 14.72 -7.39
N PHE A 60 -11.17 14.37 -7.40
CA PHE A 60 -10.37 14.42 -6.18
C PHE A 60 -10.15 15.88 -5.79
N SER A 61 -10.51 16.22 -4.56
CA SER A 61 -10.30 17.54 -3.98
C SER A 61 -8.83 17.83 -3.68
N ASP A 62 -7.98 16.81 -3.65
CA ASP A 62 -6.55 16.88 -3.32
C ASP A 62 -5.73 15.78 -4.04
N ASP A 63 -4.40 15.92 -4.03
CA ASP A 63 -3.47 14.98 -4.63
C ASP A 63 -3.33 13.69 -3.79
N LEU A 64 -3.57 12.53 -4.43
CA LEU A 64 -3.38 11.22 -3.80
C LEU A 64 -1.94 10.73 -3.93
N THR A 65 -1.22 10.62 -2.81
CA THR A 65 0.14 10.06 -2.77
C THR A 65 0.20 8.77 -1.97
N LEU A 66 0.82 7.73 -2.53
CA LEU A 66 1.05 6.44 -1.88
C LEU A 66 2.50 5.98 -2.07
N VAL A 67 3.13 5.55 -0.98
CA VAL A 67 4.44 4.87 -0.98
C VAL A 67 4.31 3.54 -0.26
N LEU A 68 4.58 2.45 -0.98
CA LEU A 68 4.47 1.09 -0.45
C LEU A 68 5.83 0.43 -0.41
N LEU A 69 6.15 -0.18 0.73
CA LEU A 69 7.35 -1.01 0.91
C LEU A 69 6.97 -2.39 1.44
N ARG A 70 7.70 -3.41 0.99
CA ARG A 70 7.59 -4.77 1.53
C ARG A 70 8.93 -5.22 2.06
N ARG A 71 8.96 -5.64 3.33
CA ARG A 71 10.15 -6.30 3.88
C ARG A 71 10.35 -7.63 3.14
N LYS A 72 11.39 -7.72 2.32
CA LYS A 72 11.80 -9.01 1.74
C LYS A 72 12.23 -9.96 2.86
N PRO A 73 12.10 -11.28 2.68
CA PRO A 73 12.84 -12.22 3.53
C PRO A 73 14.30 -11.80 3.58
N ASP A 74 14.90 -11.92 4.77
CA ASP A 74 16.34 -11.74 4.91
C ASP A 74 16.97 -12.67 3.87
N ALA A 75 17.76 -12.10 2.95
CA ALA A 75 18.55 -12.93 2.07
C ALA A 75 19.39 -13.79 3.00
N ALA A 76 19.23 -15.11 2.94
CA ALA A 76 20.12 -16.01 3.66
C ALA A 76 21.54 -15.49 3.37
N VAL A 77 22.27 -15.13 4.43
CA VAL A 77 23.67 -14.77 4.32
C VAL A 77 24.30 -15.93 3.56
N ALA A 78 24.59 -15.75 2.28
CA ALA A 78 25.34 -16.74 1.52
C ALA A 78 26.73 -16.70 2.13
N THR A 79 26.98 -17.58 3.08
CA THR A 79 28.28 -17.73 3.72
C THR A 79 29.27 -18.05 2.61
N ARG A 80 30.04 -17.04 2.19
CA ARG A 80 31.18 -17.21 1.32
C ARG A 80 32.29 -17.85 2.14
N GLU A 81 32.22 -19.17 2.32
CA GLU A 81 33.39 -19.96 2.70
C GLU A 81 33.94 -20.61 1.43
N SER A 82 34.80 -19.87 0.75
CA SER A 82 35.61 -20.41 -0.37
C SER A 82 36.98 -19.74 -0.35
N TRP A 83 37.65 -19.84 0.79
CA TRP A 83 39.11 -19.79 0.86
C TRP A 83 39.55 -21.10 1.50
N LEU A 84 39.80 -22.13 0.69
CA LEU A 84 40.75 -23.21 0.95
C LEU A 84 40.85 -24.11 -0.31
N LEU A 85 42.01 -24.00 -0.97
CA LEU A 85 42.75 -25.03 -1.69
C LEU A 85 42.15 -25.66 -2.95
N ALA A 86 42.64 -25.20 -4.12
CA ALA A 86 43.35 -26.04 -5.09
C ALA A 86 44.28 -25.15 -5.93
#